data_AF-A0A819JPL3-F1
#
_entry.id   AF-A0A819JPL3-F1
#
_cell.length_a   1.000
_cell.length_b   1.000
_cell.length_c   1.000
_cell.angle_alpha   90.00
_cell.angle_beta   90.00
_cell.angle_gamma   90.00
#
_symmetry.space_group_name_H-M   'P 1'
#
loop_
_entity.id
_entity.type
_entity.pdbx_description
1 polymer ?
#
loop_
_entity_poly.entity_id
_entity_poly.type
_entity_poly.pdbx_seq_one_letter_code
_entity_poly.pdbx_strand_id
1 'polypeptide(L)'
;MLAEPCKSVDFAFKRCPNGFYAEIKYDGERLQLHKNQANKFKFFSRSLKPVTEHKIEQISQFVSKAFPKGESLILDGEILLIDRKTKKPLPFGTLGVHKKKEFSEANEVFFIFDCLYYNGQSLLHKTLKERREILTEHMAPIENRILLSELKTINKKSELKHLINFTIAEGLEGLVLKNPDGIYEPSKRHWLKVKKDYLMEGTMADTADLVVLGAYYGTGKKGGLMSVFLLGCYDPKTDQWYTVAKCGNGFDDATLEKLQNDLKPNMTKISKNPNQIPKWLNVNRDLIPDFIVTDPKQSPVWEITHTANGISIRFPRVTKVRDDKTWKEATNFDYLTELFEKSKPSKKENDEDEDEENLFHFGDTNDNNNNNNSSNNNNSPQKPTPIKRKLLEIDSDDEIEIQPKPNKIIRKSLPNSLLKLNFPNIFANQYIYLSSSLPMDEYNKLKRHIEAFGGQVLSPKDINNEKQLLRVTHCVGEKDATFDKIDLVKQKIQTNVTHISLPTVYVWKCIANKTKL
;
A
#
# COMPACT_ATOMS: atom_id res chain seq x y z
N MET A 1 1.49 -10.81 -19.81
CA MET A 1 1.96 -9.55 -19.20
C MET A 1 2.56 -9.78 -17.81
N LEU A 2 3.63 -9.06 -17.49
CA LEU A 2 4.29 -8.96 -16.18
C LEU A 2 4.48 -7.47 -15.80
N ALA A 3 4.86 -7.22 -14.54
CA ALA A 3 5.19 -5.89 -14.03
C ALA A 3 6.70 -5.70 -13.71
N GLU A 4 7.19 -4.50 -13.95
CA GLU A 4 8.51 -3.98 -13.58
C GLU A 4 8.45 -3.20 -12.24
N PRO A 5 9.47 -3.25 -11.36
CA PRO A 5 9.51 -2.40 -10.17
C PRO A 5 9.52 -0.91 -10.52
N CYS A 6 8.62 -0.13 -9.91
CA CYS A 6 8.57 1.31 -10.07
C CYS A 6 9.20 2.00 -8.85
N LYS A 7 10.32 2.71 -9.05
CA LYS A 7 11.09 3.35 -7.96
C LYS A 7 10.54 4.70 -7.50
N SER A 8 9.89 5.46 -8.39
CA SER A 8 9.38 6.80 -8.09
C SER A 8 8.15 7.14 -8.93
N VAL A 9 7.41 8.17 -8.50
CA VAL A 9 6.27 8.73 -9.25
C VAL A 9 6.73 9.29 -10.60
N ASP A 10 7.90 9.91 -10.65
CA ASP A 10 8.50 10.46 -11.87
C ASP A 10 8.90 9.37 -12.87
N PHE A 11 9.36 8.21 -12.39
CA PHE A 11 9.59 7.06 -13.25
C PHE A 11 8.28 6.54 -13.89
N ALA A 12 7.18 6.52 -13.13
CA ALA A 12 5.87 6.13 -13.67
C ALA A 12 5.40 7.10 -14.77
N PHE A 13 5.44 8.42 -14.52
CA PHE A 13 5.05 9.42 -15.51
C PHE A 13 6.02 9.52 -16.70
N LYS A 14 7.33 9.28 -16.51
CA LYS A 14 8.28 9.16 -17.62
C LYS A 14 7.99 7.94 -18.51
N ARG A 15 7.42 6.86 -17.94
CA ARG A 15 7.06 5.65 -18.67
C ARG A 15 5.70 5.73 -19.35
N CYS A 16 4.77 6.52 -18.81
CA CYS A 16 3.42 6.74 -19.35
C CYS A 16 2.99 8.21 -19.15
N PRO A 17 3.42 9.14 -20.03
CA PRO A 17 3.23 10.59 -19.83
C PRO A 17 1.78 11.05 -19.82
N ASN A 18 0.91 10.35 -20.55
CA ASN A 18 -0.51 10.69 -20.73
C ASN A 18 -1.40 10.25 -19.55
N GLY A 19 -0.81 9.85 -18.42
CA GLY A 19 -1.51 9.19 -17.32
C GLY A 19 -1.61 7.66 -17.50
N PHE A 20 -2.21 6.99 -16.52
CA PHE A 20 -2.32 5.53 -16.49
C PHE A 20 -3.52 5.05 -15.65
N TYR A 21 -3.89 3.78 -15.81
CA TYR A 21 -4.76 3.09 -14.85
C TYR A 21 -3.92 2.58 -13.68
N ALA A 22 -4.31 2.92 -12.47
CA ALA A 22 -3.78 2.36 -11.24
C ALA A 22 -4.80 1.37 -10.65
N GLU A 23 -4.34 0.17 -10.32
CA GLU A 23 -5.14 -0.86 -9.64
C GLU A 23 -4.48 -1.28 -8.33
N ILE A 24 -5.27 -1.72 -7.37
CA ILE A 24 -4.76 -2.30 -6.11
C ILE A 24 -3.92 -3.54 -6.43
N LYS A 25 -2.73 -3.65 -5.83
CA LYS A 25 -1.95 -4.88 -5.90
C LYS A 25 -2.40 -5.84 -4.79
N TYR A 26 -3.23 -6.80 -5.15
CA TYR A 26 -3.61 -7.92 -4.30
C TYR A 26 -2.40 -8.84 -4.00
N ASP A 27 -2.24 -9.27 -2.73
CA ASP A 27 -1.22 -10.25 -2.27
C ASP A 27 -1.79 -11.68 -2.29
N GLY A 28 -2.31 -12.07 -3.45
CA GLY A 28 -2.93 -13.37 -3.69
C GLY A 28 -2.05 -14.33 -4.50
N GLU A 29 -2.69 -15.29 -5.17
CA GLU A 29 -2.07 -16.13 -6.19
C GLU A 29 -2.65 -15.78 -7.57
N ARG A 30 -1.79 -15.42 -8.54
CA ARG A 30 -2.27 -15.14 -9.91
C ARG A 30 -2.88 -16.38 -10.56
N LEU A 31 -4.12 -16.21 -11.02
CA LEU A 31 -4.99 -17.21 -11.60
C LEU A 31 -5.38 -16.79 -13.02
N GLN A 32 -4.90 -17.52 -14.03
CA GLN A 32 -5.40 -17.40 -15.39
C GLN A 32 -6.46 -18.48 -15.63
N LEU A 33 -7.70 -18.06 -15.88
CA LEU A 33 -8.86 -18.93 -16.08
C LEU A 33 -9.16 -19.04 -17.56
N HIS A 34 -9.34 -20.27 -18.05
CA HIS A 34 -9.79 -20.58 -19.42
C HIS A 34 -11.14 -21.28 -19.35
N LYS A 35 -12.14 -20.80 -20.09
CA LYS A 35 -13.44 -21.45 -20.31
C LYS A 35 -13.61 -21.69 -21.81
N ASN A 36 -14.04 -22.89 -22.21
CA ASN A 36 -14.44 -23.17 -23.60
C ASN A 36 -15.96 -23.26 -23.77
N GLN A 37 -16.42 -23.27 -25.02
CA GLN A 37 -17.86 -23.32 -25.37
C GLN A 37 -18.59 -24.55 -24.80
N ALA A 38 -17.88 -25.65 -24.53
CA ALA A 38 -18.42 -26.82 -23.84
C ALA A 38 -18.51 -26.65 -22.30
N ASN A 39 -18.44 -25.40 -21.80
CA ASN A 39 -18.43 -25.02 -20.38
C ASN A 39 -17.36 -25.74 -19.53
N LYS A 40 -16.26 -26.19 -20.15
CA LYS A 40 -15.13 -26.81 -19.45
C LYS A 40 -14.12 -25.74 -19.05
N PHE A 41 -13.70 -25.79 -17.78
CA PHE A 41 -12.75 -24.85 -17.20
C PHE A 41 -11.35 -25.45 -17.11
N LYS A 42 -10.33 -24.60 -17.25
CA LYS A 42 -8.94 -24.87 -16.85
C LYS A 42 -8.38 -23.66 -16.13
N PHE A 43 -7.53 -23.91 -15.14
CA PHE A 43 -6.99 -22.88 -14.25
C PHE A 43 -5.48 -23.01 -14.19
N PHE A 44 -4.77 -21.93 -14.54
CA PHE A 44 -3.32 -21.91 -14.63
C PHE A 44 -2.74 -20.90 -13.65
N SER A 45 -1.74 -21.32 -12.90
CA SER A 45 -0.94 -20.44 -12.05
C SER A 45 -0.10 -19.47 -12.89
N ARG A 46 0.51 -18.47 -12.23
CA ARG A 46 1.57 -17.62 -12.82
C ARG A 46 2.67 -18.39 -13.58
N SER A 47 2.92 -19.66 -13.22
CA SER A 47 3.93 -20.53 -13.84
C SER A 47 3.40 -21.40 -14.99
N LEU A 48 2.15 -21.17 -15.41
CA LEU A 48 1.38 -21.99 -16.36
C LEU A 48 1.17 -23.45 -15.95
N LYS A 49 1.60 -23.85 -14.74
CA LYS A 49 1.19 -25.11 -14.10
C LYS A 49 -0.29 -25.05 -13.70
N PRO A 50 -1.05 -26.15 -13.83
CA PRO A 50 -2.42 -26.25 -13.32
C PRO A 50 -2.53 -25.85 -11.84
N VAL A 51 -3.63 -25.18 -11.48
CA VAL A 51 -3.95 -24.87 -10.07
C VAL A 51 -4.62 -26.08 -9.42
N THR A 52 -4.43 -26.22 -8.10
CA THR A 52 -4.96 -27.34 -7.32
C THR A 52 -6.42 -27.13 -6.96
N GLU A 53 -7.25 -28.16 -7.15
CA GLU A 53 -8.72 -28.08 -7.14
C GLU A 53 -9.31 -27.38 -5.92
N HIS A 54 -8.76 -27.64 -4.72
CA HIS A 54 -9.22 -27.05 -3.46
C HIS A 54 -9.20 -25.52 -3.38
N LYS A 55 -8.55 -24.83 -4.34
CA LYS A 55 -8.54 -23.36 -4.46
C LYS A 55 -9.56 -22.81 -5.48
N ILE A 56 -10.09 -23.65 -6.36
CA ILE A 56 -10.78 -23.25 -7.61
C ILE A 56 -12.15 -23.90 -7.81
N GLU A 57 -12.42 -25.01 -7.11
CA GLU A 57 -13.65 -25.81 -7.14
C GLU A 57 -14.93 -24.98 -7.35
N GLN A 58 -15.16 -23.99 -6.50
CA GLN A 58 -16.35 -23.13 -6.52
C GLN A 58 -16.28 -21.97 -7.53
N ILE A 59 -15.08 -21.56 -7.96
CA ILE A 59 -14.87 -20.42 -8.87
C ILE A 59 -15.51 -20.70 -10.24
N SER A 60 -15.44 -21.94 -10.73
CA SER A 60 -16.06 -22.37 -11.99
C SER A 60 -17.56 -22.03 -12.06
N GLN A 61 -18.30 -22.35 -10.99
CA GLN A 61 -19.74 -22.10 -10.88
C GLN A 61 -20.06 -20.59 -10.86
N PHE A 62 -19.29 -19.81 -10.10
CA PHE A 62 -19.52 -18.36 -10.02
C PHE A 62 -19.11 -17.63 -11.31
N VAL A 63 -18.08 -18.07 -12.03
CA VAL A 63 -17.68 -17.44 -13.30
C VAL A 63 -18.71 -17.65 -14.41
N SER A 64 -19.36 -18.81 -14.50
CA SER A 64 -20.49 -18.98 -15.44
C SER A 64 -21.76 -18.22 -15.04
N LYS A 65 -21.92 -17.84 -13.76
CA LYS A 65 -22.96 -16.88 -13.32
C LYS A 65 -22.58 -15.42 -13.62
N ALA A 66 -21.30 -15.07 -13.47
CA ALA A 66 -20.78 -13.73 -13.70
C ALA A 66 -20.69 -13.37 -15.19
N PHE A 67 -20.43 -14.35 -16.07
CA PHE A 67 -20.38 -14.17 -17.53
C PHE A 67 -21.45 -15.01 -18.23
N PRO A 68 -22.75 -14.67 -18.11
CA PRO A 68 -23.84 -15.48 -18.65
C PRO A 68 -23.84 -15.52 -20.19
N LYS A 69 -23.28 -14.50 -20.85
CA LYS A 69 -23.08 -14.44 -22.31
C LYS A 69 -21.68 -14.91 -22.76
N GLY A 70 -20.80 -15.27 -21.84
CA GLY A 70 -19.42 -15.68 -22.13
C GLY A 70 -19.34 -17.17 -22.38
N GLU A 71 -19.54 -17.61 -23.62
CA GLU A 71 -19.40 -19.02 -24.02
C GLU A 71 -17.97 -19.51 -23.84
N SER A 72 -17.01 -18.71 -24.30
CA SER A 72 -15.57 -19.00 -24.22
C SER A 72 -14.80 -17.74 -23.84
N LEU A 73 -13.87 -17.88 -22.91
CA LEU A 73 -13.13 -16.74 -22.37
C LEU A 73 -11.79 -17.15 -21.77
N ILE A 74 -10.83 -16.21 -21.77
CA ILE A 74 -9.60 -16.30 -20.99
C ILE A 74 -9.50 -15.05 -20.14
N LEU A 75 -9.48 -15.22 -18.82
CA LEU A 75 -9.41 -14.15 -17.82
C LEU A 75 -8.07 -14.20 -17.08
N ASP A 76 -7.55 -13.04 -16.72
CA ASP A 76 -6.32 -12.88 -15.94
C ASP A 76 -6.67 -12.11 -14.67
N GLY A 77 -6.29 -12.64 -13.52
CA GLY A 77 -6.68 -12.10 -12.22
C GLY A 77 -5.85 -12.67 -11.07
N GLU A 78 -6.13 -12.23 -9.85
CA GLU A 78 -5.54 -12.75 -8.62
C GLU A 78 -6.64 -13.41 -7.77
N ILE A 79 -6.37 -14.60 -7.20
CA ILE A 79 -7.26 -15.25 -6.22
C ILE A 79 -6.68 -15.10 -4.81
N LEU A 80 -7.56 -14.80 -3.84
CA LEU A 80 -7.24 -14.71 -2.42
C LEU A 80 -8.46 -15.14 -1.57
N LEU A 81 -8.27 -15.26 -0.26
CA LEU A 81 -9.38 -15.40 0.69
C LEU A 81 -9.81 -14.02 1.21
N ILE A 82 -11.12 -13.81 1.34
CA ILE A 82 -11.73 -12.67 2.04
C ILE A 82 -12.58 -13.20 3.20
N ASP A 83 -12.38 -12.66 4.39
CA ASP A 83 -13.18 -12.97 5.57
C ASP A 83 -14.61 -12.41 5.42
N ARG A 84 -15.63 -13.27 5.63
CA ARG A 84 -17.04 -12.94 5.35
C ARG A 84 -17.60 -11.84 6.25
N LYS A 85 -17.04 -11.66 7.46
CA LYS A 85 -17.55 -10.78 8.52
C LYS A 85 -16.96 -9.38 8.42
N THR A 86 -15.64 -9.30 8.32
CA THR A 86 -14.85 -8.06 8.23
C THR A 86 -14.74 -7.51 6.80
N LYS A 87 -15.04 -8.34 5.79
CA LYS A 87 -14.83 -8.07 4.35
C LYS A 87 -13.37 -7.80 3.96
N LYS A 88 -12.41 -8.00 4.86
CA LYS A 88 -10.98 -7.74 4.60
C LYS A 88 -10.31 -8.93 3.91
N PRO A 89 -9.32 -8.67 3.02
CA PRO A 89 -8.47 -9.72 2.45
C PRO A 89 -7.60 -10.35 3.54
N LEU A 90 -7.48 -11.68 3.50
CA LEU A 90 -6.56 -12.42 4.36
C LEU A 90 -5.13 -12.43 3.79
N PRO A 91 -4.09 -12.54 4.63
CA PRO A 91 -2.69 -12.57 4.19
C PRO A 91 -2.37 -13.70 3.20
N PHE A 92 -1.30 -13.52 2.43
CA PHE A 92 -0.81 -14.52 1.48
C PHE A 92 -0.55 -15.90 2.12
N GLY A 93 -0.79 -16.96 1.34
CA GLY A 93 -0.59 -18.36 1.76
C GLY A 93 -1.73 -18.95 2.59
N THR A 94 -2.74 -18.16 2.97
CA THR A 94 -3.97 -18.65 3.60
C THR A 94 -4.80 -19.57 2.68
N LEU A 95 -4.64 -19.46 1.37
CA LEU A 95 -5.18 -20.38 0.35
C LEU A 95 -4.63 -21.83 0.43
N GLY A 96 -3.64 -22.14 1.27
CA GLY A 96 -3.16 -23.50 1.47
C GLY A 96 -4.17 -24.40 2.19
N VAL A 97 -4.28 -25.67 1.79
CA VAL A 97 -5.25 -26.67 2.30
C VAL A 97 -5.51 -26.61 3.81
N HIS A 98 -4.45 -26.52 4.62
CA HIS A 98 -4.55 -26.50 6.07
C HIS A 98 -5.12 -25.16 6.58
N LYS A 99 -4.56 -24.03 6.13
CA LYS A 99 -5.01 -22.69 6.52
C LYS A 99 -6.42 -22.38 6.07
N LYS A 100 -6.85 -22.83 4.88
CA LYS A 100 -8.25 -22.70 4.44
C LYS A 100 -9.25 -23.35 5.41
N LYS A 101 -8.86 -24.38 6.18
CA LYS A 101 -9.72 -24.97 7.23
C LYS A 101 -9.77 -24.14 8.51
N GLU A 102 -8.69 -23.41 8.82
CA GLU A 102 -8.63 -22.44 9.94
C GLU A 102 -9.55 -21.24 9.66
N PHE A 103 -9.66 -20.82 8.38
CA PHE A 103 -10.50 -19.73 7.92
C PHE A 103 -11.83 -20.21 7.29
N SER A 104 -12.60 -21.03 8.01
CA SER A 104 -13.94 -21.50 7.59
C SER A 104 -14.95 -20.35 7.36
N GLU A 105 -14.69 -19.19 7.98
CA GLU A 105 -15.43 -17.93 7.77
C GLU A 105 -14.92 -17.08 6.60
N ALA A 106 -14.04 -17.59 5.74
CA ALA A 106 -13.60 -16.92 4.52
C ALA A 106 -14.17 -17.55 3.24
N ASN A 107 -14.24 -16.75 2.18
CA ASN A 107 -14.54 -17.17 0.81
C ASN A 107 -13.32 -16.98 -0.08
N GLU A 108 -13.14 -17.85 -1.08
CA GLU A 108 -12.28 -17.56 -2.23
C GLU A 108 -12.91 -16.45 -3.07
N VAL A 109 -12.11 -15.43 -3.38
CA VAL A 109 -12.49 -14.30 -4.23
C VAL A 109 -11.48 -14.15 -5.36
N PHE A 110 -11.98 -14.17 -6.59
CA PHE A 110 -11.19 -13.96 -7.81
C PHE A 110 -11.38 -12.52 -8.29
N PHE A 111 -10.31 -11.73 -8.23
CA PHE A 111 -10.24 -10.35 -8.72
C PHE A 111 -9.71 -10.35 -10.15
N ILE A 112 -10.62 -10.21 -11.11
CA ILE A 112 -10.33 -10.19 -12.54
C ILE A 112 -9.81 -8.82 -12.95
N PHE A 113 -8.62 -8.77 -13.55
CA PHE A 113 -7.95 -7.54 -13.93
C PHE A 113 -7.62 -7.42 -15.43
N ASP A 114 -7.85 -8.46 -16.23
CA ASP A 114 -7.73 -8.43 -17.69
C ASP A 114 -8.58 -9.52 -18.37
N CYS A 115 -8.93 -9.32 -19.64
CA CYS A 115 -9.61 -10.29 -20.50
C CYS A 115 -8.80 -10.48 -21.77
N LEU A 116 -8.34 -11.71 -22.02
CA LEU A 116 -7.37 -12.03 -23.06
C LEU A 116 -8.02 -12.67 -24.30
N TYR A 117 -9.21 -13.22 -24.13
CA TYR A 117 -10.01 -13.89 -25.15
C TYR A 117 -11.48 -13.85 -24.73
N TYR A 118 -12.40 -13.61 -25.67
CA TYR A 118 -13.84 -13.64 -25.42
C TYR A 118 -14.61 -14.05 -26.69
N ASN A 119 -15.54 -15.01 -26.56
CA ASN A 119 -16.46 -15.51 -27.59
C ASN A 119 -15.83 -15.61 -29.00
N GLY A 120 -14.85 -16.51 -29.15
CA GLY A 120 -14.14 -16.74 -30.42
C GLY A 120 -12.93 -15.83 -30.65
N GLN A 121 -12.91 -14.62 -30.08
CA GLN A 121 -11.94 -13.58 -30.42
C GLN A 121 -10.77 -13.49 -29.43
N SER A 122 -9.54 -13.45 -29.97
CA SER A 122 -8.33 -13.12 -29.20
C SER A 122 -8.24 -11.61 -29.00
N LEU A 123 -8.15 -11.16 -27.75
CA LEU A 123 -8.14 -9.75 -27.39
C LEU A 123 -6.72 -9.19 -27.17
N LEU A 124 -5.68 -10.03 -27.32
CA LEU A 124 -4.28 -9.67 -26.99
C LEU A 124 -3.77 -8.41 -27.71
N HIS A 125 -4.26 -8.17 -28.93
CA HIS A 125 -3.91 -7.04 -29.79
C HIS A 125 -4.68 -5.75 -29.47
N LYS A 126 -5.76 -5.82 -28.68
CA LYS A 126 -6.55 -4.66 -28.26
C LYS A 126 -5.89 -3.94 -27.09
N THR A 127 -6.16 -2.65 -26.96
CA THR A 127 -5.73 -1.80 -25.84
C THR A 127 -6.30 -2.33 -24.50
N LEU A 128 -5.65 -1.99 -23.38
CA LEU A 128 -6.18 -2.35 -22.05
C LEU A 128 -7.55 -1.73 -21.80
N LYS A 129 -7.77 -0.51 -22.31
CA LYS A 129 -9.08 0.15 -22.29
C LYS A 129 -10.17 -0.73 -22.91
N GLU A 130 -10.02 -1.16 -24.17
CA GLU A 130 -11.00 -2.04 -24.84
C GLU A 130 -11.20 -3.37 -24.09
N ARG A 131 -10.12 -4.00 -23.61
CA ARG A 131 -10.19 -5.27 -22.85
C ARG A 131 -10.92 -5.09 -21.51
N ARG A 132 -10.83 -3.89 -20.90
CA ARG A 132 -11.54 -3.52 -19.66
C ARG A 132 -12.99 -3.10 -19.91
N GLU A 133 -13.30 -2.51 -21.06
CA GLU A 133 -14.67 -2.23 -21.50
C GLU A 133 -15.43 -3.54 -21.69
N ILE A 134 -14.84 -4.53 -22.38
CA ILE A 134 -15.40 -5.90 -22.52
C ILE A 134 -15.69 -6.54 -21.15
N LEU A 135 -14.78 -6.41 -20.17
CA LEU A 135 -15.02 -6.88 -18.80
C LEU A 135 -16.20 -6.15 -18.13
N THR A 136 -16.31 -4.84 -18.32
CA THR A 136 -17.30 -4.00 -17.64
C THR A 136 -18.71 -4.14 -18.26
N GLU A 137 -18.81 -4.43 -19.56
CA GLU A 137 -20.09 -4.65 -20.25
C GLU A 137 -20.63 -6.08 -20.07
N HIS A 138 -19.74 -7.09 -19.98
CA HIS A 138 -20.15 -8.50 -20.03
C HIS A 138 -20.03 -9.27 -18.71
N MET A 139 -19.46 -8.67 -17.66
CA MET A 139 -19.40 -9.25 -16.32
C MET A 139 -20.47 -8.67 -15.40
N ALA A 140 -21.26 -9.54 -14.77
CA ALA A 140 -22.01 -9.23 -13.55
C ALA A 140 -21.16 -9.60 -12.33
N PRO A 141 -20.68 -8.63 -11.51
CA PRO A 141 -19.92 -8.93 -10.30
C PRO A 141 -20.75 -9.73 -9.28
N ILE A 142 -20.08 -10.63 -8.56
CA ILE A 142 -20.69 -11.44 -7.49
C ILE A 142 -19.91 -11.15 -6.20
N GLU A 143 -20.57 -10.48 -5.25
CA GLU A 143 -19.98 -10.04 -3.99
C GLU A 143 -19.30 -11.20 -3.24
N ASN A 144 -18.11 -10.94 -2.68
CA ASN A 144 -17.27 -11.92 -1.99
C ASN A 144 -17.00 -13.21 -2.80
N ARG A 145 -17.03 -13.16 -4.16
CA ARG A 145 -16.70 -14.28 -5.05
C ARG A 145 -15.98 -13.90 -6.34
N ILE A 146 -16.61 -13.11 -7.21
CA ILE A 146 -16.06 -12.76 -8.54
C ILE A 146 -16.18 -11.26 -8.71
N LEU A 147 -15.06 -10.55 -8.60
CA LEU A 147 -15.01 -9.09 -8.62
C LEU A 147 -14.07 -8.62 -9.74
N LEU A 148 -14.33 -7.43 -10.27
CA LEU A 148 -13.32 -6.73 -11.07
C LEU A 148 -12.30 -6.10 -10.11
N SER A 149 -11.04 -6.02 -10.53
CA SER A 149 -10.05 -5.24 -9.78
C SER A 149 -10.47 -3.77 -9.69
N GLU A 150 -10.28 -3.13 -8.54
CA GLU A 150 -10.52 -1.69 -8.41
C GLU A 150 -9.52 -0.92 -9.26
N LEU A 151 -10.03 -0.03 -10.12
CA LEU A 151 -9.26 0.66 -11.14
C LEU A 151 -9.55 2.16 -11.08
N LYS A 152 -8.50 2.97 -10.99
CA LYS A 152 -8.56 4.43 -10.96
C LYS A 152 -7.68 5.02 -12.06
N THR A 153 -8.24 5.88 -12.89
CA THR A 153 -7.46 6.70 -13.83
C THR A 153 -6.66 7.74 -13.06
N ILE A 154 -5.37 7.87 -13.36
CA ILE A 154 -4.42 8.77 -12.71
C ILE A 154 -3.71 9.59 -13.78
N ASN A 155 -3.91 10.91 -13.74
CA ASN A 155 -3.40 11.85 -14.74
C ASN A 155 -2.37 12.84 -14.16
N LYS A 156 -2.25 12.94 -12.83
CA LYS A 156 -1.31 13.84 -12.14
C LYS A 156 -0.40 13.12 -11.16
N LYS A 157 0.83 13.62 -10.99
CA LYS A 157 1.80 13.10 -10.00
C LYS A 157 1.25 13.11 -8.57
N SER A 158 0.50 14.15 -8.19
CA SER A 158 -0.14 14.27 -6.87
C SER A 158 -1.21 13.21 -6.62
N GLU A 159 -2.01 12.86 -7.63
CA GLU A 159 -3.00 11.79 -7.56
C GLU A 159 -2.34 10.42 -7.30
N LEU A 160 -1.16 10.17 -7.91
CA LEU A 160 -0.36 8.97 -7.61
C LEU A 160 0.28 9.04 -6.21
N LYS A 161 0.96 10.16 -5.84
CA LYS A 161 1.54 10.34 -4.49
C LYS A 161 0.49 10.06 -3.40
N HIS A 162 -0.74 10.58 -3.55
CA HIS A 162 -1.84 10.35 -2.61
C HIS A 162 -2.36 8.91 -2.61
N LEU A 163 -2.59 8.31 -3.79
CA LEU A 163 -3.08 6.91 -3.86
C LEU A 163 -2.08 5.93 -3.26
N ILE A 164 -0.77 6.13 -3.48
CA ILE A 164 0.29 5.35 -2.86
C ILE A 164 0.20 5.42 -1.32
N ASN A 165 0.12 6.63 -0.75
CA ASN A 165 0.06 6.81 0.70
C ASN A 165 -1.19 6.16 1.30
N PHE A 166 -2.36 6.30 0.64
CA PHE A 166 -3.59 5.62 1.06
C PHE A 166 -3.45 4.09 1.04
N THR A 167 -2.93 3.52 -0.05
CA THR A 167 -2.70 2.07 -0.17
C THR A 167 -1.73 1.53 0.90
N ILE A 168 -0.70 2.29 1.26
CA ILE A 168 0.24 1.92 2.35
C ILE A 168 -0.45 2.02 3.72
N ALA A 169 -1.23 3.07 3.98
CA ALA A 169 -1.93 3.27 5.25
C ALA A 169 -3.00 2.18 5.52
N GLU A 170 -3.71 1.71 4.48
CA GLU A 170 -4.65 0.59 4.58
C GLU A 170 -3.95 -0.80 4.66
N GLY A 171 -2.62 -0.85 4.73
CA GLY A 171 -1.85 -2.10 4.84
C GLY A 171 -1.84 -2.97 3.57
N LEU A 172 -2.18 -2.40 2.41
CA LEU A 172 -2.23 -3.11 1.13
C LEU A 172 -0.83 -3.20 0.49
N GLU A 173 -0.59 -4.22 -0.33
CA GLU A 173 0.76 -4.55 -0.82
C GLU A 173 1.37 -3.51 -1.79
N GLY A 174 0.55 -2.58 -2.30
CA GLY A 174 0.93 -1.54 -3.24
C GLY A 174 -0.02 -1.44 -4.44
N LEU A 175 0.49 -0.95 -5.58
CA LEU A 175 -0.30 -0.68 -6.79
C LEU A 175 0.30 -1.38 -8.01
N VAL A 176 -0.54 -1.69 -8.99
CA VAL A 176 -0.13 -2.03 -10.36
C VAL A 176 -0.57 -0.88 -11.28
N LEU A 177 0.38 -0.25 -11.96
CA LEU A 177 0.10 0.82 -12.93
C LEU A 177 0.19 0.25 -14.34
N LYS A 178 -0.80 0.56 -15.18
CA LYS A 178 -0.95 0.01 -16.53
C LYS A 178 -1.28 1.12 -17.52
N ASN A 179 -0.62 1.13 -18.69
CA ASN A 179 -0.99 2.02 -19.79
C ASN A 179 -2.37 1.62 -20.36
N PRO A 180 -3.39 2.52 -20.40
CA PRO A 180 -4.69 2.28 -21.02
C PRO A 180 -4.59 1.81 -22.48
N ASP A 181 -3.66 2.37 -23.24
CA ASP A 181 -3.43 2.08 -24.65
C ASP A 181 -2.53 0.83 -24.85
N GLY A 182 -2.14 0.16 -23.76
CA GLY A 182 -1.22 -0.97 -23.76
C GLY A 182 -1.88 -2.29 -24.19
N ILE A 183 -1.39 -2.87 -25.28
CA ILE A 183 -1.70 -4.25 -25.71
C ILE A 183 -1.23 -5.30 -24.68
N TYR A 184 -1.76 -6.53 -24.76
CA TYR A 184 -1.33 -7.62 -23.89
C TYR A 184 -0.25 -8.47 -24.56
N GLU A 185 1.02 -8.17 -24.27
CA GLU A 185 2.11 -9.09 -24.59
C GLU A 185 2.31 -10.16 -23.48
N PRO A 186 2.32 -11.47 -23.82
CA PRO A 186 2.75 -12.54 -22.92
C PRO A 186 4.21 -12.37 -22.47
N SER A 187 4.51 -12.76 -21.23
CA SER A 187 5.85 -12.74 -20.59
C SER A 187 6.64 -11.40 -20.52
N LYS A 188 6.30 -10.39 -21.30
CA LYS A 188 6.95 -9.06 -21.28
C LYS A 188 6.54 -8.23 -20.07
N ARG A 189 7.31 -7.16 -19.78
CA ARG A 189 7.12 -6.24 -18.65
C ARG A 189 6.73 -4.83 -19.11
N HIS A 190 5.44 -4.60 -19.33
CA HIS A 190 4.91 -3.27 -19.71
C HIS A 190 4.11 -2.61 -18.59
N TRP A 191 3.64 -3.39 -17.60
CA TRP A 191 3.05 -2.83 -16.38
C TRP A 191 4.15 -2.43 -15.41
N LEU A 192 3.82 -1.51 -14.51
CA LEU A 192 4.64 -1.11 -13.38
C LEU A 192 4.00 -1.63 -12.10
N LYS A 193 4.83 -1.94 -11.09
CA LYS A 193 4.36 -2.24 -9.72
C LYS A 193 5.03 -1.30 -8.73
N VAL A 194 4.22 -0.57 -7.97
CA VAL A 194 4.64 0.27 -6.85
C VAL A 194 4.46 -0.52 -5.55
N LYS A 195 5.41 -0.40 -4.63
CA LYS A 195 5.40 -0.97 -3.28
C LYS A 195 6.08 0.01 -2.32
N LYS A 196 5.77 -0.07 -1.03
CA LYS A 196 6.52 0.62 0.04
C LYS A 196 8.03 0.39 -0.14
N ASP A 197 8.41 -0.88 -0.30
CA ASP A 197 9.77 -1.38 -0.46
C ASP A 197 10.49 -1.03 -1.79
N TYR A 198 9.89 -0.23 -2.69
CA TYR A 198 10.57 0.33 -3.88
C TYR A 198 10.67 1.86 -3.90
N LEU A 199 9.93 2.55 -3.02
CA LEU A 199 9.90 4.00 -2.99
C LEU A 199 11.08 4.56 -2.19
N MET A 200 11.53 5.77 -2.55
CA MET A 200 12.67 6.44 -1.93
C MET A 200 13.91 5.52 -1.87
N GLU A 201 14.19 4.87 -2.99
CA GLU A 201 15.26 3.87 -3.19
C GLU A 201 15.23 2.61 -2.29
N GLY A 202 14.16 2.42 -1.52
CA GLY A 202 14.03 1.34 -0.54
C GLY A 202 14.21 1.78 0.91
N THR A 203 14.46 3.07 1.19
CA THR A 203 14.50 3.62 2.57
C THR A 203 13.17 3.50 3.33
N MET A 204 12.07 3.25 2.61
CA MET A 204 10.76 2.94 3.20
C MET A 204 10.49 1.42 3.35
N ALA A 205 11.39 0.54 2.90
CA ALA A 205 11.38 -0.85 3.34
C ALA A 205 11.88 -0.90 4.78
N ASP A 206 11.17 -1.59 5.68
CA ASP A 206 11.72 -1.84 7.01
C ASP A 206 12.86 -2.87 6.88
N THR A 207 13.93 -2.66 7.65
CA THR A 207 15.22 -3.37 7.51
C THR A 207 15.63 -4.05 8.81
N ALA A 208 16.29 -5.19 8.71
CA ALA A 208 16.96 -5.84 9.83
C ALA A 208 18.46 -5.98 9.55
N ASP A 209 19.29 -5.54 10.49
CA ASP A 209 20.74 -5.74 10.48
C ASP A 209 21.05 -7.12 11.11
N LEU A 210 21.25 -8.16 10.30
CA LEU A 210 21.38 -9.55 10.76
C LEU A 210 22.82 -10.06 10.66
N VAL A 211 23.22 -10.91 11.59
CA VAL A 211 24.55 -11.55 11.61
C VAL A 211 24.56 -12.78 10.71
N VAL A 212 25.65 -12.99 9.97
CA VAL A 212 25.86 -14.23 9.19
C VAL A 212 26.18 -15.38 10.14
N LEU A 213 25.35 -16.42 10.17
CA LEU A 213 25.53 -17.60 11.03
C LEU A 213 26.05 -18.83 10.26
N GLY A 214 25.98 -18.82 8.93
CA GLY A 214 26.46 -19.91 8.09
C GLY A 214 26.19 -19.70 6.60
N ALA A 215 26.53 -20.70 5.79
CA ALA A 215 26.38 -20.66 4.34
C ALA A 215 25.97 -22.00 3.72
N TYR A 216 25.34 -21.94 2.55
CA TYR A 216 24.98 -23.08 1.72
C TYR A 216 25.72 -22.99 0.38
N TYR A 217 25.98 -24.14 -0.22
CA TYR A 217 26.44 -24.18 -1.60
C TYR A 217 25.37 -23.63 -2.56
N GLY A 218 25.81 -22.85 -3.55
CA GLY A 218 24.97 -22.45 -4.68
C GLY A 218 24.69 -23.60 -5.65
N THR A 219 23.85 -23.32 -6.65
CA THR A 219 23.47 -24.27 -7.70
C THR A 219 23.67 -23.67 -9.09
N GLY A 220 23.75 -24.53 -10.12
CA GLY A 220 24.02 -24.09 -11.49
C GLY A 220 25.33 -23.30 -11.60
N LYS A 221 25.27 -22.08 -12.16
CA LYS A 221 26.44 -21.19 -12.32
C LYS A 221 27.15 -20.83 -11.00
N LYS A 222 26.49 -20.95 -9.84
CA LYS A 222 27.08 -20.67 -8.52
C LYS A 222 27.40 -21.95 -7.73
N GLY A 223 27.43 -23.11 -8.40
CA GLY A 223 27.82 -24.38 -7.83
C GLY A 223 29.24 -24.35 -7.24
N GLY A 224 29.43 -24.94 -6.07
CA GLY A 224 30.73 -24.99 -5.38
C GLY A 224 31.08 -23.72 -4.58
N LEU A 225 30.39 -22.59 -4.80
CA LEU A 225 30.55 -21.36 -4.02
C LEU A 225 29.56 -21.32 -2.84
N MET A 226 29.93 -20.64 -1.76
CA MET A 226 29.00 -20.19 -0.72
C MET A 226 28.12 -19.08 -1.32
N SER A 227 26.97 -19.45 -1.88
CA SER A 227 26.12 -18.53 -2.68
C SER A 227 24.81 -18.13 -2.00
N VAL A 228 24.52 -18.73 -0.85
CA VAL A 228 23.33 -18.42 -0.04
C VAL A 228 23.76 -18.50 1.41
N PHE A 229 23.31 -17.56 2.24
CA PHE A 229 23.75 -17.39 3.61
C PHE A 229 22.59 -17.58 4.58
N LEU A 230 22.90 -18.15 5.74
CA LEU A 230 22.00 -18.28 6.88
C LEU A 230 22.23 -17.07 7.79
N LEU A 231 21.18 -16.31 8.04
CA LEU A 231 21.22 -15.05 8.77
C LEU A 231 20.35 -15.14 10.02
N GLY A 232 20.77 -14.48 11.09
CA GLY A 232 20.03 -14.52 12.35
C GLY A 232 20.32 -13.35 13.29
N CYS A 233 19.65 -13.42 14.43
CA CYS A 233 19.73 -12.44 15.52
C CYS A 233 20.27 -13.11 16.79
N TYR A 234 20.80 -12.31 17.69
CA TYR A 234 21.17 -12.73 19.04
C TYR A 234 20.01 -12.48 20.02
N ASP A 235 19.80 -13.40 20.96
CA ASP A 235 18.95 -13.21 22.12
C ASP A 235 19.81 -13.14 23.41
N PRO A 236 19.91 -11.95 24.06
CA PRO A 236 20.59 -11.79 25.34
C PRO A 236 20.01 -12.61 26.50
N LYS A 237 18.75 -13.08 26.42
CA LYS A 237 18.09 -13.81 27.51
C LYS A 237 18.49 -15.29 27.58
N THR A 238 18.85 -15.87 26.43
CA THR A 238 19.26 -17.28 26.31
C THR A 238 20.74 -17.49 25.94
N ASP A 239 21.48 -16.43 25.59
CA ASP A 239 22.82 -16.47 24.93
C ASP A 239 22.80 -17.39 23.69
N GLN A 240 21.68 -17.41 22.96
CA GLN A 240 21.50 -18.14 21.71
C GLN A 240 21.33 -17.23 20.50
N TRP A 241 21.58 -17.83 19.34
CA TRP A 241 21.45 -17.22 18.02
C TRP A 241 20.30 -17.89 17.28
N TYR A 242 19.26 -17.10 16.96
CA TYR A 242 18.07 -17.59 16.30
C TYR A 242 18.14 -17.33 14.79
N THR A 243 17.90 -18.36 13.98
CA THR A 243 17.89 -18.22 12.52
C THR A 243 16.64 -17.48 12.05
N VAL A 244 16.83 -16.35 11.34
CA VAL A 244 15.76 -15.46 10.88
C VAL A 244 15.51 -15.61 9.38
N ALA A 245 16.57 -15.71 8.57
CA ALA A 245 16.44 -15.67 7.11
C ALA A 245 17.50 -16.52 6.39
N LYS A 246 17.17 -16.92 5.15
CA LYS A 246 18.10 -17.52 4.19
C LYS A 246 18.16 -16.62 2.95
N CYS A 247 19.30 -15.98 2.70
CA CYS A 247 19.43 -14.97 1.64
C CYS A 247 20.57 -15.30 0.66
N GLY A 248 20.30 -15.17 -0.64
CA GLY A 248 21.27 -15.32 -1.72
C GLY A 248 21.07 -14.31 -2.85
N ASN A 249 20.40 -13.19 -2.55
CA ASN A 249 20.11 -12.09 -3.47
C ASN A 249 20.60 -10.78 -2.83
N GLY A 250 21.15 -9.88 -3.63
CA GLY A 250 21.68 -8.60 -3.17
C GLY A 250 23.06 -8.34 -3.75
N PHE A 251 23.93 -9.34 -3.65
CA PHE A 251 25.28 -9.33 -4.23
C PHE A 251 25.26 -9.51 -5.76
N ASP A 252 26.14 -8.78 -6.44
CA ASP A 252 26.61 -9.15 -7.77
C ASP A 252 27.64 -10.30 -7.68
N ASP A 253 28.14 -10.75 -8.84
CA ASP A 253 29.02 -11.91 -8.89
C ASP A 253 30.43 -11.59 -8.35
N ALA A 254 30.92 -10.34 -8.51
CA ALA A 254 32.21 -9.90 -7.99
C ALA A 254 32.23 -9.75 -6.46
N THR A 255 31.19 -9.16 -5.87
CA THR A 255 31.02 -9.10 -4.42
C THR A 255 30.90 -10.50 -3.84
N LEU A 256 30.17 -11.40 -4.52
CA LEU A 256 30.03 -12.77 -4.06
C LEU A 256 31.36 -13.56 -4.12
N GLU A 257 32.21 -13.31 -5.10
CA GLU A 257 33.57 -13.85 -5.16
C GLU A 257 34.44 -13.33 -4.01
N LYS A 258 34.42 -12.01 -3.74
CA LYS A 258 35.12 -11.43 -2.56
C LYS A 258 34.68 -12.09 -1.25
N LEU A 259 33.36 -12.28 -1.06
CA LEU A 259 32.82 -12.95 0.12
C LEU A 259 33.28 -14.41 0.29
N GLN A 260 33.75 -15.09 -0.76
CA GLN A 260 34.38 -16.41 -0.60
C GLN A 260 35.71 -16.30 0.15
N ASN A 261 36.47 -15.23 -0.07
CA ASN A 261 37.76 -15.02 0.57
C ASN A 261 37.59 -14.45 1.99
N ASP A 262 36.68 -13.48 2.15
CA ASP A 262 36.41 -12.82 3.44
C ASP A 262 35.83 -13.79 4.49
N LEU A 263 34.89 -14.68 4.10
CA LEU A 263 34.17 -15.54 5.05
C LEU A 263 34.83 -16.90 5.30
N LYS A 264 35.53 -17.47 4.31
CA LYS A 264 36.07 -18.84 4.38
C LYS A 264 37.02 -19.12 5.55
N PRO A 265 37.89 -18.19 6.02
CA PRO A 265 38.70 -18.41 7.22
C PRO A 265 37.86 -18.67 8.48
N ASN A 266 36.67 -18.07 8.56
CA ASN A 266 35.77 -18.14 9.72
C ASN A 266 34.60 -19.11 9.51
N MET A 267 34.65 -20.01 8.52
CA MET A 267 33.54 -20.91 8.16
C MET A 267 33.93 -22.40 8.26
N THR A 268 33.37 -23.09 9.25
CA THR A 268 33.51 -24.55 9.42
C THR A 268 32.50 -25.28 8.54
N LYS A 269 32.97 -26.16 7.65
CA LYS A 269 32.09 -27.01 6.83
C LYS A 269 31.49 -28.15 7.64
N ILE A 270 30.17 -28.16 7.78
CA ILE A 270 29.40 -29.23 8.47
C ILE A 270 28.57 -30.10 7.51
N SER A 271 28.46 -29.71 6.24
CA SER A 271 27.73 -30.47 5.19
C SER A 271 26.30 -30.87 5.57
N LYS A 272 25.56 -29.97 6.24
CA LYS A 272 24.20 -30.17 6.78
C LYS A 272 24.05 -31.24 7.87
N ASN A 273 25.14 -31.68 8.50
CA ASN A 273 25.11 -32.68 9.58
C ASN A 273 24.50 -32.11 10.87
N PRO A 274 23.35 -32.63 11.38
CA PRO A 274 22.73 -32.14 12.61
C PRO A 274 23.62 -32.30 13.85
N ASN A 275 24.51 -33.30 13.86
CA ASN A 275 25.36 -33.60 15.02
C ASN A 275 26.57 -32.65 15.13
N GLN A 276 26.73 -31.71 14.20
CA GLN A 276 27.80 -30.71 14.18
C GLN A 276 27.29 -29.28 14.38
N ILE A 277 26.02 -29.10 14.78
CA ILE A 277 25.45 -27.80 15.15
C ILE A 277 26.01 -27.37 16.51
N PRO A 278 26.63 -26.18 16.64
CA PRO A 278 27.05 -25.66 17.94
C PRO A 278 25.86 -25.34 18.86
N LYS A 279 26.03 -25.53 20.18
CA LYS A 279 24.98 -25.30 21.20
C LYS A 279 24.44 -23.86 21.23
N TRP A 280 25.16 -22.89 20.67
CA TRP A 280 24.75 -21.50 20.57
C TRP A 280 23.78 -21.24 19.40
N LEU A 281 23.65 -22.15 18.43
CA LEU A 281 22.81 -21.97 17.23
C LEU A 281 21.45 -22.65 17.38
N ASN A 282 20.38 -21.87 17.37
CA ASN A 282 19.01 -22.35 17.35
C ASN A 282 18.48 -22.34 15.90
N VAL A 283 18.49 -23.52 15.27
CA VAL A 283 18.18 -23.72 13.83
C VAL A 283 17.26 -24.92 13.60
N ASN A 284 16.24 -24.74 12.74
CA ASN A 284 15.37 -25.83 12.31
C ASN A 284 16.11 -26.83 11.41
N ARG A 285 15.76 -28.12 11.48
CA ARG A 285 16.46 -29.20 10.75
C ARG A 285 16.54 -28.99 9.23
N ASP A 286 15.50 -28.41 8.63
CA ASP A 286 15.45 -28.14 7.18
C ASP A 286 16.31 -26.92 6.76
N LEU A 287 16.82 -26.16 7.74
CA LEU A 287 17.66 -24.97 7.56
C LEU A 287 19.13 -25.20 7.97
N ILE A 288 19.55 -26.43 8.26
CA ILE A 288 20.95 -26.70 8.62
C ILE A 288 21.84 -26.39 7.39
N PRO A 289 22.87 -25.54 7.54
CA PRO A 289 23.69 -25.06 6.42
C PRO A 289 24.80 -26.04 6.03
N ASP A 290 25.47 -25.79 4.90
CA ASP A 290 26.68 -26.53 4.52
C ASP A 290 27.90 -26.10 5.35
N PHE A 291 27.91 -24.85 5.82
CA PHE A 291 28.94 -24.22 6.64
C PHE A 291 28.30 -23.44 7.80
N ILE A 292 28.95 -23.42 8.97
CA ILE A 292 28.59 -22.58 10.13
C ILE A 292 29.81 -21.72 10.49
N VAL A 293 29.58 -20.49 10.98
CA VAL A 293 30.68 -19.61 11.43
C VAL A 293 31.39 -20.15 12.68
N THR A 294 32.69 -19.93 12.79
CA THR A 294 33.50 -20.38 13.94
C THR A 294 33.13 -19.64 15.23
N ASP A 295 33.03 -18.32 15.17
CA ASP A 295 32.46 -17.46 16.22
C ASP A 295 31.49 -16.44 15.59
N PRO A 296 30.18 -16.50 15.90
CA PRO A 296 29.21 -15.50 15.41
C PRO A 296 29.47 -14.10 15.98
N LYS A 297 30.22 -13.97 17.10
CA LYS A 297 30.61 -12.69 17.69
C LYS A 297 31.78 -12.02 16.93
N GLN A 298 32.35 -12.68 15.91
CA GLN A 298 33.31 -12.13 14.93
C GLN A 298 32.78 -12.17 13.48
N SER A 299 31.48 -12.43 13.30
CA SER A 299 30.86 -12.56 11.98
C SER A 299 30.24 -11.23 11.52
N PRO A 300 30.29 -10.87 10.21
CA PRO A 300 29.78 -9.59 9.74
C PRO A 300 28.26 -9.46 9.90
N VAL A 301 27.84 -8.22 10.14
CA VAL A 301 26.45 -7.78 10.14
C VAL A 301 26.07 -7.34 8.72
N TRP A 302 24.93 -7.81 8.20
CA TRP A 302 24.40 -7.43 6.90
C TRP A 302 23.00 -6.84 7.03
N GLU A 303 22.76 -5.74 6.32
CA GLU A 303 21.47 -5.07 6.24
C GLU A 303 20.56 -5.81 5.25
N ILE A 304 19.40 -6.24 5.73
CA ILE A 304 18.43 -7.04 4.97
C ILE A 304 17.12 -6.26 4.83
N THR A 305 16.68 -6.04 3.59
CA THR A 305 15.34 -5.51 3.28
C THR A 305 14.31 -6.62 3.19
N HIS A 306 13.07 -6.32 3.58
CA HIS A 306 11.96 -7.28 3.58
C HIS A 306 10.69 -6.80 2.85
N THR A 307 9.76 -7.74 2.66
CA THR A 307 8.33 -7.43 2.50
C THR A 307 7.58 -8.16 3.61
N ALA A 308 7.34 -7.53 4.77
CA ALA A 308 6.95 -8.20 6.01
C ALA A 308 5.71 -9.12 5.89
N ASN A 309 5.79 -10.31 6.49
CA ASN A 309 4.68 -11.12 7.01
C ASN A 309 5.22 -12.39 7.68
N GLY A 310 5.56 -12.30 8.98
CA GLY A 310 6.16 -13.37 9.79
C GLY A 310 7.49 -12.96 10.42
N ILE A 311 7.91 -13.68 11.48
CA ILE A 311 9.20 -13.47 12.17
C ILE A 311 10.40 -13.83 11.26
N SER A 312 10.18 -14.68 10.25
CA SER A 312 11.14 -14.89 9.17
C SER A 312 10.91 -13.91 8.03
N ILE A 313 11.96 -13.23 7.59
CA ILE A 313 11.90 -12.25 6.50
C ILE A 313 11.43 -12.91 5.20
N ARG A 314 10.32 -12.42 4.64
CA ARG A 314 9.81 -12.80 3.32
C ARG A 314 10.54 -12.00 2.24
N PHE A 315 11.02 -12.72 1.21
CA PHE A 315 11.85 -12.21 0.09
C PHE A 315 13.15 -11.46 0.49
N PRO A 316 13.98 -12.01 1.40
CA PRO A 316 15.16 -11.31 1.92
C PRO A 316 16.14 -10.95 0.80
N ARG A 317 16.67 -9.72 0.87
CA ARG A 317 17.74 -9.21 0.01
C ARG A 317 18.76 -8.50 0.88
N VAL A 318 20.04 -8.80 0.70
CA VAL A 318 21.11 -7.97 1.25
C VAL A 318 21.11 -6.64 0.49
N THR A 319 21.04 -5.52 1.19
CA THR A 319 21.26 -4.18 0.63
C THR A 319 22.68 -3.71 0.86
N LYS A 320 23.22 -3.95 2.07
CA LYS A 320 24.52 -3.43 2.49
C LYS A 320 25.26 -4.39 3.44
N VAL A 321 26.58 -4.47 3.32
CA VAL A 321 27.45 -5.03 4.37
C VAL A 321 27.72 -3.93 5.41
N ARG A 322 27.46 -4.19 6.68
CA ARG A 322 27.54 -3.20 7.75
C ARG A 322 28.87 -3.31 8.49
N ASP A 323 29.93 -2.91 7.80
CA ASP A 323 31.27 -2.72 8.39
C ASP A 323 31.25 -1.70 9.54
N ASP A 324 30.19 -0.87 9.60
CA ASP A 324 29.88 0.10 10.66
C ASP A 324 29.17 -0.49 11.90
N LYS A 325 28.90 -1.80 11.96
CA LYS A 325 28.20 -2.43 13.10
C LYS A 325 28.85 -3.72 13.60
N THR A 326 28.92 -3.85 14.93
CA THR A 326 29.19 -5.13 15.60
C THR A 326 27.90 -5.93 15.81
N TRP A 327 28.04 -7.20 16.16
CA TRP A 327 26.92 -8.08 16.53
C TRP A 327 26.06 -7.56 17.70
N LYS A 328 26.56 -6.64 18.52
CA LYS A 328 25.79 -6.02 19.62
C LYS A 328 24.82 -4.95 19.12
N GLU A 329 25.11 -4.36 17.97
CA GLU A 329 24.33 -3.30 17.31
C GLU A 329 23.47 -3.87 16.15
N ALA A 330 23.60 -5.17 15.89
CA ALA A 330 22.71 -5.94 15.04
C ALA A 330 21.31 -6.02 15.67
N THR A 331 20.31 -6.20 14.79
CA THR A 331 18.91 -6.38 15.14
C THR A 331 18.72 -7.65 16.00
N ASN A 332 18.31 -7.47 17.26
CA ASN A 332 18.15 -8.55 18.23
C ASN A 332 16.75 -9.22 18.16
N PHE A 333 16.58 -10.31 18.91
CA PHE A 333 15.34 -11.11 18.91
C PHE A 333 14.09 -10.32 19.37
N ASP A 334 14.22 -9.50 20.42
CA ASP A 334 13.12 -8.70 20.96
C ASP A 334 12.64 -7.65 19.93
N TYR A 335 13.57 -6.95 19.29
CA TYR A 335 13.24 -5.92 18.29
C TYR A 335 12.64 -6.51 17.01
N LEU A 336 13.07 -7.72 16.58
CA LEU A 336 12.37 -8.43 15.50
C LEU A 336 10.95 -8.82 15.87
N THR A 337 10.73 -9.20 17.13
CA THR A 337 9.39 -9.51 17.64
C THR A 337 8.53 -8.25 17.66
N GLU A 338 9.05 -7.12 18.13
CA GLU A 338 8.38 -5.80 18.12
C GLU A 338 8.02 -5.35 16.69
N LEU A 339 8.97 -5.44 15.74
CA LEU A 339 8.74 -5.15 14.33
C LEU A 339 7.67 -6.07 13.72
N PHE A 340 7.68 -7.36 14.08
CA PHE A 340 6.65 -8.30 13.62
C PHE A 340 5.26 -7.95 14.17
N GLU A 341 5.13 -7.64 15.46
CA GLU A 341 3.86 -7.20 16.04
C GLU A 341 3.36 -5.89 15.41
N LYS A 342 4.24 -4.89 15.22
CA LYS A 342 3.93 -3.64 14.52
C LYS A 342 3.57 -3.83 13.04
N SER A 343 4.06 -4.90 12.40
CA SER A 343 3.72 -5.24 11.00
C SER A 343 2.36 -5.92 10.82
N LYS A 344 1.72 -6.36 11.91
CA LYS A 344 0.36 -6.95 11.82
C LYS A 344 -0.65 -5.84 11.53
N PRO A 345 -1.68 -6.10 10.70
CA PRO A 345 -2.77 -5.14 10.50
C PRO A 345 -3.44 -4.86 11.85
N SER A 346 -3.44 -3.60 12.26
CA SER A 346 -3.88 -3.19 13.59
C SER A 346 -5.34 -3.59 13.85
N LYS A 347 -5.57 -4.32 14.95
CA LYS A 347 -6.83 -4.17 15.68
C LYS A 347 -6.83 -2.76 16.28
N LYS A 348 -7.35 -1.76 15.56
CA LYS A 348 -7.78 -0.51 16.21
C LYS A 348 -9.00 -0.87 17.07
N GLU A 349 -8.75 -1.14 18.34
CA GLU A 349 -9.68 -0.73 19.40
C GLU A 349 -9.60 0.82 19.49
N ASN A 350 -10.62 1.46 20.06
CA ASN A 350 -10.94 2.85 19.74
C ASN A 350 -10.14 3.90 20.53
N ASP A 351 -8.84 4.02 20.25
CA ASP A 351 -8.03 5.19 20.62
C ASP A 351 -7.81 6.08 19.38
N GLU A 352 -8.50 7.22 19.33
CA GLU A 352 -8.31 8.30 18.35
C GLU A 352 -7.45 9.41 18.98
N ASP A 353 -6.26 9.74 18.43
CA ASP A 353 -5.63 11.08 18.54
C ASP A 353 -4.36 11.32 17.67
N GLU A 354 -3.61 10.29 17.24
CA GLU A 354 -2.30 10.47 16.53
C GLU A 354 -2.35 10.56 14.98
N ASP A 355 -3.53 10.59 14.34
CA ASP A 355 -3.65 10.37 12.88
C ASP A 355 -3.24 11.59 11.98
N GLU A 356 -2.77 12.75 12.50
CA GLU A 356 -2.36 13.91 11.67
C GLU A 356 -0.87 13.99 11.26
N GLU A 357 0.09 13.40 12.01
CA GLU A 357 1.53 13.59 11.69
C GLU A 357 2.07 12.67 10.57
N ASN A 358 1.37 11.58 10.23
CA ASN A 358 1.86 10.51 9.34
C ASN A 358 1.81 10.85 7.82
N LEU A 359 1.92 12.11 7.42
CA LEU A 359 1.85 12.54 6.02
C LEU A 359 3.21 12.45 5.30
N PHE A 360 3.57 11.24 4.83
CA PHE A 360 4.83 10.95 4.12
C PHE A 360 5.18 12.00 3.05
N HIS A 361 6.21 12.81 3.33
CA HIS A 361 6.78 13.76 2.38
C HIS A 361 7.65 13.05 1.35
N PHE A 362 7.15 12.93 0.12
CA PHE A 362 7.98 12.62 -1.04
C PHE A 362 8.86 13.83 -1.36
N GLY A 363 10.11 13.81 -0.90
CA GLY A 363 11.08 14.88 -1.13
C GLY A 363 11.29 15.12 -2.63
N ASP A 364 10.85 16.29 -3.10
CA ASP A 364 11.12 16.75 -4.46
C ASP A 364 12.53 17.36 -4.48
N THR A 365 13.48 16.69 -5.15
CA THR A 365 14.89 17.09 -5.22
C THR A 365 15.08 18.33 -6.11
N ASN A 366 14.91 19.51 -5.52
CA ASN A 366 15.32 20.78 -6.11
C ASN A 366 16.53 21.32 -5.35
N ASP A 367 17.71 21.32 -6.00
CA ASP A 367 18.86 22.07 -5.52
C ASP A 367 18.55 23.56 -5.51
N ASN A 368 18.60 24.20 -4.34
CA ASN A 368 18.84 25.63 -4.20
C ASN A 368 19.34 25.97 -2.79
N ASN A 369 20.55 26.51 -2.70
CA ASN A 369 21.10 27.02 -1.45
C ASN A 369 20.35 28.29 -1.02
N ASN A 370 19.95 28.35 0.25
CA ASN A 370 20.12 29.56 1.07
C ASN A 370 19.95 29.26 2.56
N ASN A 371 20.92 29.68 3.38
CA ASN A 371 20.85 29.61 4.83
C ASN A 371 20.09 30.81 5.41
N ASN A 372 19.43 30.63 6.56
CA ASN A 372 19.33 31.66 7.58
C ASN A 372 19.11 31.04 8.98
N ASN A 373 19.72 31.65 10.01
CA ASN A 373 19.82 31.10 11.37
C ASN A 373 18.96 31.86 12.39
N SER A 374 18.50 31.17 13.44
CA SER A 374 18.30 31.71 14.81
C SER A 374 17.83 30.59 15.77
N SER A 375 18.22 30.42 17.04
CA SER A 375 19.36 30.90 17.87
C SER A 375 19.42 30.07 19.19
N ASN A 376 20.45 30.29 20.03
CA ASN A 376 20.56 29.90 21.45
C ASN A 376 20.92 28.42 21.79
N ASN A 377 21.82 28.10 22.73
CA ASN A 377 22.79 28.94 23.45
C ASN A 377 23.97 28.18 24.11
N ASN A 378 24.94 28.96 24.61
CA ASN A 378 25.93 28.69 25.67
C ASN A 378 27.32 28.03 25.38
N ASN A 379 28.33 28.85 25.70
CA ASN A 379 29.66 28.56 26.29
C ASN A 379 30.88 28.24 25.40
N SER A 380 31.97 28.94 25.73
CA SER A 380 33.22 29.16 24.96
C SER A 380 34.42 28.46 25.68
N PRO A 381 35.69 28.47 25.17
CA PRO A 381 36.47 29.71 24.93
C PRO A 381 37.53 29.72 23.78
N GLN A 382 37.58 30.83 23.02
CA GLN A 382 38.78 31.59 22.55
C GLN A 382 39.86 30.86 21.68
N LYS A 383 40.59 31.45 20.73
CA LYS A 383 40.97 32.82 20.28
C LYS A 383 41.68 32.67 18.89
N PRO A 384 42.13 33.72 18.17
CA PRO A 384 41.62 35.09 17.99
C PRO A 384 41.38 35.46 16.49
N THR A 385 40.77 36.62 16.21
CA THR A 385 40.82 37.31 14.89
C THR A 385 41.80 38.50 14.92
N PRO A 386 42.14 39.08 13.76
CA PRO A 386 41.52 40.36 13.31
C PRO A 386 41.15 40.27 11.80
N ILE A 387 40.86 41.30 10.96
CA ILE A 387 40.94 42.79 11.01
C ILE A 387 39.60 43.38 10.46
N LYS A 388 39.48 44.71 10.29
CA LYS A 388 38.28 45.45 9.84
C LYS A 388 38.49 46.23 8.53
N ARG A 389 37.37 46.56 7.83
CA ARG A 389 36.99 47.80 7.07
C ARG A 389 35.64 47.48 6.39
N LYS A 390 34.47 48.13 6.57
CA LYS A 390 33.96 49.45 7.04
C LYS A 390 33.88 50.55 5.94
N LEU A 391 32.76 51.33 5.96
CA LEU A 391 32.29 52.43 5.08
C LEU A 391 31.52 51.94 3.82
N LEU A 392 30.42 52.54 3.29
CA LEU A 392 29.48 53.65 3.66
C LEU A 392 28.11 53.35 2.96
N GLU A 393 26.93 53.60 3.57
CA GLU A 393 26.00 54.77 3.40
C GLU A 393 25.51 55.01 1.93
N ILE A 394 24.20 54.85 1.61
CA ILE A 394 23.05 55.81 1.71
C ILE A 394 23.06 56.81 0.51
N ASP A 395 21.97 57.12 -0.22
CA ASP A 395 20.63 57.59 0.20
C ASP A 395 19.48 57.47 -0.86
N SER A 396 18.33 58.13 -0.59
CA SER A 396 17.25 58.65 -1.47
C SER A 396 15.92 57.87 -1.66
N ASP A 397 15.00 58.11 -0.72
CA ASP A 397 13.69 58.79 -0.88
C ASP A 397 12.72 58.53 -2.06
N ASP A 398 11.43 58.33 -1.72
CA ASP A 398 10.34 59.27 -2.07
C ASP A 398 9.10 59.02 -1.17
N GLU A 399 8.46 60.08 -0.64
CA GLU A 399 7.25 60.02 0.21
C GLU A 399 6.00 60.61 -0.50
N ILE A 400 4.78 60.37 0.03
CA ILE A 400 3.70 61.37 0.03
C ILE A 400 2.59 61.08 1.09
N GLU A 401 2.02 62.17 1.60
CA GLU A 401 1.12 62.32 2.77
C GLU A 401 -0.40 62.40 2.44
N ILE A 402 -1.40 62.56 3.35
CA ILE A 402 -1.72 62.01 4.70
C ILE A 402 -3.13 62.51 5.23
N GLN A 403 -3.74 61.86 6.24
CA GLN A 403 -4.81 62.37 7.20
C GLN A 403 -6.25 62.73 6.64
N PRO A 404 -7.29 63.08 7.46
CA PRO A 404 -7.74 62.58 8.78
C PRO A 404 -9.29 62.46 9.10
N LYS A 405 -9.70 61.39 9.84
CA LYS A 405 -10.56 61.38 11.09
C LYS A 405 -12.03 61.92 11.07
N PRO A 406 -12.85 61.88 12.18
CA PRO A 406 -12.85 61.10 13.45
C PRO A 406 -14.20 60.43 13.89
N ASN A 407 -14.19 59.78 15.08
CA ASN A 407 -15.33 59.47 16.01
C ASN A 407 -16.20 58.22 15.74
N LYS A 408 -16.16 57.15 16.58
CA LYS A 408 -16.71 56.92 17.97
C LYS A 408 -18.22 56.58 17.97
N ILE A 409 -18.80 55.66 18.77
CA ILE A 409 -18.35 54.69 19.81
C ILE A 409 -19.41 53.56 19.93
N ILE A 410 -19.03 52.31 20.27
CA ILE A 410 -19.73 51.37 21.21
C ILE A 410 -18.89 50.08 21.41
N ARG A 411 -18.95 49.48 22.61
CA ARG A 411 -18.19 48.27 23.01
C ARG A 411 -18.91 46.96 22.63
N LYS A 412 -18.15 45.91 22.28
CA LYS A 412 -18.44 44.51 22.65
C LYS A 412 -17.17 43.65 22.64
N SER A 413 -17.23 42.51 23.32
CA SER A 413 -16.09 41.66 23.68
C SER A 413 -15.61 40.73 22.56
N LEU A 414 -14.29 40.57 22.42
CA LEU A 414 -13.68 39.36 21.84
C LEU A 414 -13.85 38.17 22.81
N PRO A 415 -13.84 36.93 22.30
CA PRO A 415 -12.57 36.20 22.23
C PRO A 415 -12.17 35.73 20.82
N ASN A 416 -10.86 35.51 20.65
CA ASN A 416 -10.20 34.56 19.75
C ASN A 416 -10.70 34.48 18.30
N SER A 417 -10.21 35.40 17.47
CA SER A 417 -10.18 35.25 16.00
C SER A 417 -9.10 34.24 15.55
N LEU A 418 -9.26 32.97 15.92
CA LEU A 418 -8.48 31.88 15.31
C LEU A 418 -9.06 31.57 13.92
N LEU A 419 -8.24 31.79 12.90
CA LEU A 419 -8.33 31.29 11.53
C LEU A 419 -9.76 31.01 10.99
N LYS A 420 -10.33 31.99 10.28
CA LYS A 420 -11.38 31.69 9.29
C LYS A 420 -10.76 30.92 8.11
N LEU A 421 -10.68 29.60 8.27
CA LEU A 421 -10.49 28.67 7.16
C LEU A 421 -11.71 28.79 6.23
N ASN A 422 -11.51 29.44 5.08
CA ASN A 422 -12.50 29.42 4.00
C ASN A 422 -12.49 28.03 3.35
N PHE A 423 -13.26 27.09 3.91
CA PHE A 423 -13.45 25.78 3.31
C PHE A 423 -14.09 25.93 1.92
N PRO A 424 -13.62 25.17 0.91
CA PRO A 424 -14.21 25.19 -0.42
C PRO A 424 -15.64 24.64 -0.37
N ASN A 425 -16.54 25.22 -1.17
CA ASN A 425 -17.95 24.89 -1.18
C ASN A 425 -18.22 23.63 -2.05
N ILE A 426 -17.64 22.49 -1.65
CA ILE A 426 -17.67 21.22 -2.40
C ILE A 426 -19.10 20.70 -2.57
N PHE A 427 -19.94 20.90 -1.56
CA PHE A 427 -21.32 20.40 -1.54
C PHE A 427 -22.34 21.52 -1.84
N ALA A 428 -21.90 22.57 -2.55
CA ALA A 428 -22.77 23.66 -3.01
C ALA A 428 -24.04 23.12 -3.68
N ASN A 429 -25.21 23.57 -3.19
CA ASN A 429 -26.54 23.14 -3.63
C ASN A 429 -26.87 21.65 -3.42
N GLN A 430 -26.01 20.86 -2.76
CA GLN A 430 -26.34 19.48 -2.39
C GLN A 430 -27.10 19.43 -1.07
N TYR A 431 -28.34 18.99 -1.14
CA TYR A 431 -29.17 18.64 0.00
C TYR A 431 -29.05 17.12 0.20
N ILE A 432 -28.72 16.63 1.40
CA ILE A 432 -28.28 15.24 1.63
C ILE A 432 -29.07 14.61 2.78
N TYR A 433 -29.55 13.38 2.59
CA TYR A 433 -30.08 12.57 3.68
C TYR A 433 -28.99 11.65 4.26
N LEU A 434 -28.85 11.64 5.57
CA LEU A 434 -28.05 10.68 6.33
C LEU A 434 -29.00 9.67 6.98
N SER A 435 -28.81 8.39 6.68
CA SER A 435 -29.66 7.28 7.15
C SER A 435 -29.76 7.24 8.68
N SER A 436 -30.93 6.90 9.18
CA SER A 436 -31.18 6.75 10.62
C SER A 436 -30.50 5.52 11.24
N SER A 437 -29.95 4.61 10.43
CA SER A 437 -29.14 3.48 10.89
C SER A 437 -27.66 3.80 11.15
N LEU A 438 -27.18 5.00 10.80
CA LEU A 438 -25.80 5.40 11.04
C LEU A 438 -25.51 5.52 12.55
N PRO A 439 -24.34 5.05 13.05
CA PRO A 439 -23.90 5.31 14.42
C PRO A 439 -23.90 6.82 14.71
N MET A 440 -24.31 7.22 15.93
CA MET A 440 -24.51 8.64 16.26
C MET A 440 -23.24 9.48 16.06
N ASP A 441 -22.06 8.93 16.33
CA ASP A 441 -20.78 9.65 16.14
C ASP A 441 -20.40 9.78 14.67
N GLU A 442 -20.63 8.74 13.85
CA GLU A 442 -20.50 8.80 12.38
C GLU A 442 -21.47 9.85 11.79
N TYR A 443 -22.74 9.81 12.20
CA TYR A 443 -23.76 10.77 11.78
C TYR A 443 -23.35 12.22 12.10
N ASN A 444 -22.83 12.47 13.31
CA ASN A 444 -22.37 13.80 13.72
C ASN A 444 -21.07 14.22 13.01
N LYS A 445 -20.10 13.31 12.83
CA LYS A 445 -18.85 13.56 12.07
C LYS A 445 -19.19 13.91 10.61
N LEU A 446 -20.04 13.13 9.95
CA LEU A 446 -20.50 13.37 8.57
C LEU A 446 -21.31 14.66 8.44
N LYS A 447 -22.27 14.91 9.34
CA LYS A 447 -23.11 16.12 9.30
C LYS A 447 -22.27 17.39 9.39
N ARG A 448 -21.37 17.48 10.38
CA ARG A 448 -20.48 18.63 10.56
C ARG A 448 -19.62 18.86 9.31
N HIS A 449 -19.15 17.79 8.66
CA HIS A 449 -18.36 17.88 7.43
C HIS A 449 -19.18 18.40 6.24
N ILE A 450 -20.38 17.87 6.01
CA ILE A 450 -21.28 18.33 4.93
C ILE A 450 -21.59 19.83 5.09
N GLU A 451 -21.95 20.25 6.31
CA GLU A 451 -22.31 21.64 6.61
C GLU A 451 -21.09 22.59 6.50
N ALA A 452 -19.89 22.16 6.94
CA ALA A 452 -18.66 22.96 6.83
C ALA A 452 -18.21 23.20 5.39
N PHE A 453 -18.45 22.25 4.48
CA PHE A 453 -18.14 22.34 3.05
C PHE A 453 -19.37 22.78 2.21
N GLY A 454 -20.34 23.45 2.85
CA GLY A 454 -21.42 24.21 2.23
C GLY A 454 -22.63 23.43 1.71
N GLY A 455 -22.71 22.14 2.04
CA GLY A 455 -23.89 21.32 1.83
C GLY A 455 -24.94 21.49 2.93
N GLN A 456 -26.09 20.85 2.77
CA GLN A 456 -27.18 20.90 3.74
C GLN A 456 -27.68 19.48 4.04
N VAL A 457 -27.70 19.09 5.33
CA VAL A 457 -28.28 17.80 5.74
C VAL A 457 -29.78 17.97 6.03
N LEU A 458 -30.62 17.08 5.48
CA LEU A 458 -32.04 16.98 5.79
C LEU A 458 -32.21 16.74 7.30
N SER A 459 -32.87 17.66 8.02
CA SER A 459 -33.06 17.48 9.45
C SER A 459 -34.15 16.43 9.73
N PRO A 460 -34.12 15.74 10.90
CA PRO A 460 -35.19 14.81 11.27
C PRO A 460 -36.60 15.42 11.30
N LYS A 461 -36.72 16.75 11.39
CA LYS A 461 -38.01 17.47 11.34
C LYS A 461 -38.54 17.66 9.91
N ASP A 462 -37.65 17.64 8.91
CA ASP A 462 -37.99 17.84 7.50
C ASP A 462 -38.42 16.55 6.79
N ILE A 463 -38.20 15.38 7.40
CA ILE A 463 -38.48 14.04 6.83
C ILE A 463 -39.95 13.87 6.38
N ASN A 464 -40.90 14.56 7.03
CA ASN A 464 -42.33 14.49 6.69
C ASN A 464 -42.80 15.61 5.74
N ASN A 465 -41.87 16.40 5.17
CA ASN A 465 -42.19 17.51 4.28
C ASN A 465 -41.74 17.18 2.83
N GLU A 466 -42.70 16.82 1.95
CA GLU A 466 -42.39 16.48 0.55
C GLU A 466 -41.56 17.56 -0.17
N LYS A 467 -41.73 18.86 0.16
CA LYS A 467 -40.94 19.95 -0.45
C LYS A 467 -39.46 19.92 -0.06
N GLN A 468 -39.09 19.33 1.07
CA GLN A 468 -37.70 19.14 1.47
C GLN A 468 -37.16 17.80 0.93
N LEU A 469 -37.98 16.74 0.91
CA LEU A 469 -37.62 15.47 0.26
C LEU A 469 -37.31 15.66 -1.24
N LEU A 470 -38.10 16.49 -1.94
CA LEU A 470 -37.86 16.88 -3.34
C LEU A 470 -36.49 17.53 -3.56
N ARG A 471 -35.92 18.20 -2.55
CA ARG A 471 -34.60 18.86 -2.65
C ARG A 471 -33.44 17.89 -2.47
N VAL A 472 -33.63 16.72 -1.85
CA VAL A 472 -32.56 15.75 -1.59
C VAL A 472 -31.87 15.33 -2.90
N THR A 473 -30.55 15.28 -2.90
CA THR A 473 -29.69 14.94 -4.04
C THR A 473 -29.00 13.59 -3.84
N HIS A 474 -28.64 13.29 -2.59
CA HIS A 474 -27.94 12.07 -2.19
C HIS A 474 -28.53 11.50 -0.89
N CYS A 475 -28.57 10.18 -0.77
CA CYS A 475 -28.93 9.45 0.45
C CYS A 475 -27.74 8.56 0.86
N VAL A 476 -27.27 8.68 2.10
CA VAL A 476 -26.03 8.05 2.59
C VAL A 476 -26.31 7.13 3.78
N GLY A 477 -25.79 5.90 3.73
CA GLY A 477 -25.98 4.86 4.74
C GLY A 477 -26.71 3.64 4.18
N GLU A 478 -27.28 2.80 5.04
CA GLU A 478 -28.17 1.72 4.59
C GLU A 478 -29.55 2.27 4.22
N LYS A 479 -30.24 1.60 3.30
CA LYS A 479 -31.61 1.97 2.90
C LYS A 479 -32.57 1.78 4.08
N ASP A 480 -33.11 2.89 4.57
CA ASP A 480 -34.20 2.92 5.56
C ASP A 480 -35.52 3.39 4.94
N ALA A 481 -36.61 3.39 5.73
CA ALA A 481 -37.94 3.80 5.28
C ALA A 481 -38.07 5.29 4.87
N THR A 482 -37.00 6.08 5.00
CA THR A 482 -36.92 7.45 4.45
C THR A 482 -36.33 7.44 3.03
N PHE A 483 -35.43 6.50 2.71
CA PHE A 483 -34.92 6.33 1.33
C PHE A 483 -36.07 6.06 0.37
N ASP A 484 -36.98 5.13 0.72
CA ASP A 484 -38.12 4.76 -0.13
C ASP A 484 -39.10 5.93 -0.32
N LYS A 485 -39.28 6.78 0.70
CA LYS A 485 -40.07 8.02 0.59
C LYS A 485 -39.43 9.01 -0.37
N ILE A 486 -38.10 9.19 -0.29
CA ILE A 486 -37.36 10.08 -1.19
C ILE A 486 -37.41 9.54 -2.62
N ASP A 487 -37.18 8.24 -2.84
CA ASP A 487 -37.30 7.57 -4.15
C ASP A 487 -38.69 7.78 -4.75
N LEU A 488 -39.76 7.52 -3.99
CA LEU A 488 -41.14 7.72 -4.44
C LEU A 488 -41.44 9.19 -4.81
N VAL A 489 -41.00 10.14 -3.98
CA VAL A 489 -41.17 11.59 -4.23
C VAL A 489 -40.38 12.05 -5.46
N LYS A 490 -39.20 11.46 -5.71
CA LYS A 490 -38.35 11.74 -6.86
C LYS A 490 -38.89 11.15 -8.15
N GLN A 491 -39.45 9.95 -8.09
CA GLN A 491 -40.10 9.27 -9.21
C GLN A 491 -41.31 10.08 -9.74
N LYS A 492 -42.11 10.69 -8.84
CA LYS A 492 -43.24 11.58 -9.22
C LYS A 492 -42.84 12.73 -10.16
N ILE A 493 -41.57 13.18 -10.13
CA ILE A 493 -41.06 14.31 -10.92
C ILE A 493 -39.96 13.90 -11.92
N GLN A 494 -39.79 12.61 -12.20
CA GLN A 494 -38.78 12.08 -13.15
C GLN A 494 -37.34 12.56 -12.88
N THR A 495 -36.97 12.76 -11.61
CA THR A 495 -35.57 13.05 -11.22
C THR A 495 -35.00 11.89 -10.41
N ASN A 496 -33.69 11.70 -10.48
CA ASN A 496 -33.00 10.65 -9.72
C ASN A 496 -32.43 11.21 -8.41
N VAL A 497 -32.20 10.31 -7.44
CA VAL A 497 -31.42 10.54 -6.22
C VAL A 497 -30.30 9.51 -6.17
N THR A 498 -29.11 9.90 -5.70
CA THR A 498 -27.95 9.01 -5.65
C THR A 498 -27.84 8.34 -4.28
N HIS A 499 -27.96 7.01 -4.27
CA HIS A 499 -27.83 6.18 -3.07
C HIS A 499 -26.37 5.77 -2.84
N ILE A 500 -25.89 5.93 -1.61
CA ILE A 500 -24.50 5.73 -1.20
C ILE A 500 -24.48 4.81 0.02
N SER A 501 -24.13 3.53 -0.17
CA SER A 501 -24.08 2.53 0.92
C SER A 501 -22.94 2.78 1.91
N LEU A 502 -23.06 2.26 3.14
CA LEU A 502 -22.09 2.46 4.23
C LEU A 502 -20.62 2.12 3.90
N PRO A 503 -20.28 1.04 3.15
CA PRO A 503 -18.91 0.81 2.67
C PRO A 503 -18.32 1.98 1.84
N THR A 504 -19.19 2.79 1.25
CA THR A 504 -18.83 3.95 0.42
C THR A 504 -18.46 5.20 1.24
N VAL A 505 -18.54 5.18 2.59
CA VAL A 505 -18.08 6.30 3.44
C VAL A 505 -16.57 6.57 3.27
N TYR A 506 -15.78 5.55 2.91
CA TYR A 506 -14.38 5.71 2.49
C TYR A 506 -14.21 6.64 1.26
N VAL A 507 -15.21 6.71 0.37
CA VAL A 507 -15.20 7.64 -0.78
C VAL A 507 -15.37 9.08 -0.31
N TRP A 508 -16.01 9.35 0.83
CA TRP A 508 -16.12 10.71 1.38
C TRP A 508 -14.81 11.18 2.04
N LYS A 509 -14.03 10.30 2.67
CA LYS A 509 -12.60 10.57 2.97
C LYS A 509 -11.83 10.92 1.69
N CYS A 510 -12.15 10.32 0.55
CA CYS A 510 -11.56 10.63 -0.76
C CYS A 510 -12.11 11.91 -1.42
N ILE A 511 -13.22 12.48 -0.94
CA ILE A 511 -13.74 13.79 -1.39
C ILE A 511 -13.10 14.91 -0.55
N ALA A 512 -13.01 14.76 0.77
CA ALA A 512 -12.32 15.71 1.64
C ALA A 512 -10.86 15.95 1.19
N ASN A 513 -10.15 14.89 0.82
CA ASN A 513 -8.77 14.96 0.34
C ASN A 513 -8.61 15.50 -1.10
N LYS A 514 -9.69 15.92 -1.80
CA LYS A 514 -9.56 16.65 -3.07
C LYS A 514 -9.14 18.11 -2.90
N THR A 515 -9.18 18.67 -1.69
CA THR A 515 -8.89 20.11 -1.45
C THR A 515 -7.96 20.36 -0.25
N LYS A 516 -6.87 19.61 -0.16
CA LYS A 516 -5.53 20.16 0.21
C LYS A 516 -4.65 20.21 -1.07
N LEU A 517 -5.27 20.65 -2.17
CA LEU A 517 -4.76 20.81 -3.54
C LEU A 517 -5.23 22.14 -4.10
#